data_AF-I3IMZ1-F1
#
_entry.id   AF-I3IMZ1-F1
#
_cell.length_a   1.000
_cell.length_b   1.000
_cell.length_c   1.000
_cell.angle_alpha   90.00
_cell.angle_beta   90.00
_cell.angle_gamma   90.00
#
_symmetry.space_group_name_H-M   'P 1'
#
loop_
_entity.id
_entity.type
_entity.pdbx_description
1 polymer ?
#
loop_
_entity_poly.entity_id
_entity_poly.type
_entity_poly.pdbx_seq_one_letter_code
_entity_poly.pdbx_strand_id
1 'polypeptide(L)'
;MPKPMSYDALDQLYQRFCADFGPDVAEKVFKVFVQELSGCRISIPKASYFIREARNKRIKMLFHGGNYEELALRFGITTRLVRRIVHGD
;
A
#
# COMPACT_ATOMS: atom_id res chain seq x y z
N MET A 1 -18.51 -13.75 -4.52
CA MET A 1 -18.88 -12.81 -5.60
C MET A 1 -17.83 -12.88 -6.69
N PRO A 2 -18.22 -13.05 -7.96
CA PRO A 2 -17.29 -12.91 -9.07
C PRO A 2 -16.69 -11.50 -9.07
N LYS A 3 -15.41 -11.38 -9.44
CA LYS A 3 -14.74 -10.08 -9.51
C LYS A 3 -15.33 -9.30 -10.69
N PRO A 4 -15.84 -8.07 -10.51
CA PRO A 4 -16.35 -7.28 -11.62
C PRO A 4 -15.28 -7.11 -12.71
N MET A 5 -15.69 -7.02 -13.98
CA MET A 5 -14.79 -6.69 -15.07
C MET A 5 -14.08 -5.36 -14.76
N SER A 6 -12.87 -5.18 -15.30
CA SER A 6 -12.00 -4.06 -14.91
C SER A 6 -12.65 -2.68 -15.06
N TYR A 7 -13.51 -2.50 -16.07
CA TYR A 7 -14.21 -1.23 -16.30
C TYR A 7 -15.40 -1.03 -15.33
N ASP A 8 -16.19 -2.08 -15.07
CA ASP A 8 -17.29 -2.03 -14.09
C ASP A 8 -16.77 -1.73 -12.67
N ALA A 9 -15.60 -2.28 -12.32
CA ALA A 9 -14.97 -2.01 -11.03
C ALA A 9 -14.50 -0.55 -10.89
N LEU A 10 -14.04 0.05 -11.99
CA LEU A 10 -13.62 1.46 -12.02
C LEU A 10 -14.83 2.41 -11.94
N ASP A 11 -15.92 2.10 -12.63
CA ASP A 11 -17.15 2.88 -12.52
C ASP A 11 -17.72 2.81 -11.09
N GLN A 12 -17.81 1.61 -10.50
CA GLN A 12 -18.21 1.46 -9.10
C GLN A 12 -17.31 2.24 -8.13
N LEU A 13 -16.00 2.25 -8.37
CA LEU A 13 -15.06 3.03 -7.58
C LEU A 13 -15.31 4.54 -7.76
N TYR A 14 -15.56 5.01 -8.98
CA TYR A 14 -15.87 6.41 -9.26
C TYR A 14 -17.16 6.83 -8.54
N GLN A 15 -18.23 6.05 -8.66
CA GLN A 15 -19.51 6.32 -7.97
C GLN A 15 -19.35 6.33 -6.45
N ARG A 16 -18.54 5.41 -5.90
CA ARG A 16 -18.19 5.41 -4.47
C ARG A 16 -17.51 6.72 -4.07
N PHE A 17 -16.54 7.19 -4.86
CA PHE A 17 -15.85 8.45 -4.58
C PHE A 17 -16.79 9.65 -4.65
N CYS A 18 -17.70 9.70 -5.63
CA CYS A 18 -18.72 10.74 -5.73
C CYS A 18 -19.63 10.75 -4.49
N ALA A 19 -20.04 9.59 -4.00
CA ALA A 19 -20.90 9.47 -2.82
C ALA A 19 -20.19 9.85 -1.51
N ASP A 20 -18.93 9.42 -1.34
CA ASP A 20 -18.19 9.61 -0.09
C ASP A 20 -17.52 11.01 -0.01
N PHE A 21 -17.15 11.61 -1.14
CA PHE A 21 -16.33 12.84 -1.20
C PHE A 21 -16.87 13.96 -2.10
N GLY A 22 -17.96 13.72 -2.84
CA GLY A 22 -18.54 14.65 -3.80
C GLY A 22 -17.91 14.54 -5.21
N PRO A 23 -18.67 14.93 -6.25
CA PRO A 23 -18.27 14.74 -7.65
C PRO A 23 -17.02 15.52 -8.04
N ASP A 24 -16.88 16.76 -7.56
CA ASP A 24 -15.73 17.63 -7.90
C ASP A 24 -14.39 17.05 -7.40
N VAL A 25 -14.39 16.39 -6.24
CA VAL A 25 -13.20 15.74 -5.69
C VAL A 25 -12.92 14.43 -6.44
N ALA A 26 -13.96 13.65 -6.70
CA ALA A 26 -13.85 12.40 -7.45
C ALA A 26 -13.23 12.63 -8.84
N GLU A 27 -13.70 13.63 -9.58
CA GLU A 27 -13.18 13.98 -10.90
C GLU A 27 -11.68 14.34 -10.85
N LYS A 28 -11.27 15.19 -9.89
CA LYS A 28 -9.87 15.58 -9.72
C LYS A 28 -8.96 14.39 -9.43
N VAL A 29 -9.38 13.48 -8.54
CA VAL A 29 -8.61 12.28 -8.20
C VAL A 29 -8.47 11.36 -9.42
N PHE A 30 -9.55 11.10 -10.14
CA PHE A 30 -9.51 10.22 -11.32
C PHE A 30 -8.71 10.84 -12.47
N LYS A 31 -8.73 12.17 -12.62
CA LYS A 31 -7.84 12.86 -13.57
C LYS A 31 -6.37 12.60 -13.26
N VAL A 32 -5.96 12.64 -11.98
CA VAL A 32 -4.59 12.29 -11.56
C VAL A 32 -4.29 10.83 -11.89
N PHE A 33 -5.22 9.89 -11.64
CA PHE A 33 -5.00 8.49 -12.02
C PHE A 33 -4.79 8.32 -13.52
N VAL A 34 -5.57 8.98 -14.37
CA VAL A 34 -5.39 8.92 -15.82
C VAL A 34 -4.04 9.53 -16.23
N GLN A 35 -3.67 10.68 -15.66
CA GLN A 35 -2.40 11.35 -15.98
C GLN A 35 -1.17 10.51 -15.61
N GLU A 36 -1.18 9.89 -14.43
CA GLU A 36 -0.02 9.17 -13.91
C GLU A 36 0.03 7.71 -14.34
N LEU A 37 -1.12 7.10 -14.63
CA LEU A 37 -1.25 5.65 -14.73
C LEU A 37 -1.86 5.16 -16.05
N SER A 38 -2.18 6.04 -16.99
CA SER A 38 -2.67 5.62 -18.31
C SER A 38 -1.68 4.69 -19.01
N GLY A 39 -2.18 3.59 -19.57
CA GLY A 39 -1.37 2.54 -20.21
C GLY A 39 -0.74 1.53 -19.24
N CYS A 40 -0.79 1.77 -17.92
CA CYS A 40 -0.27 0.85 -16.92
C CYS A 40 -1.31 -0.22 -16.53
N ARG A 41 -0.86 -1.47 -16.39
CA ARG A 41 -1.64 -2.52 -15.75
C ARG A 41 -1.36 -2.55 -14.25
N ILE A 42 -2.25 -1.99 -13.44
CA ILE A 42 -2.05 -1.85 -12.00
C ILE A 42 -2.73 -2.99 -11.24
N SER A 43 -2.00 -3.59 -10.30
CA SER A 43 -2.58 -4.46 -9.28
C SER A 43 -2.68 -3.73 -7.95
N ILE A 44 -3.88 -3.59 -7.40
CA ILE A 44 -4.07 -3.07 -6.04
C ILE A 44 -3.66 -4.16 -5.04
N PRO A 45 -2.63 -3.92 -4.20
CA PRO A 45 -2.17 -4.93 -3.26
C PRO A 45 -3.16 -5.10 -2.10
N LYS A 46 -3.11 -6.26 -1.44
CA LYS A 46 -3.97 -6.55 -0.27
C LYS A 46 -3.61 -5.62 0.90
N ALA A 47 -4.56 -5.38 1.81
CA ALA A 47 -4.33 -4.57 3.02
C ALA A 47 -3.08 -5.00 3.82
N SER A 48 -2.81 -6.31 3.89
CA SER A 48 -1.63 -6.87 4.55
C SER A 48 -0.30 -6.36 3.97
N TYR A 49 -0.27 -6.00 2.68
CA TYR A 49 0.91 -5.40 2.05
C TYR A 49 1.23 -4.04 2.66
N PHE A 50 0.23 -3.16 2.81
CA PHE A 50 0.44 -1.82 3.37
C PHE A 50 0.89 -1.87 4.82
N ILE A 51 0.33 -2.77 5.63
CA ILE A 51 0.76 -3.01 7.02
C ILE A 51 2.22 -3.47 7.05
N ARG A 52 2.58 -4.41 6.17
CA ARG A 52 3.95 -4.91 6.06
C ARG A 52 4.91 -3.80 5.63
N GLU A 53 4.55 -3.00 4.64
CA GLU A 53 5.36 -1.87 4.18
C GLU A 53 5.54 -0.80 5.25
N ALA A 54 4.48 -0.41 5.95
CA ALA A 54 4.56 0.54 7.05
C ALA A 54 5.48 0.04 8.17
N ARG A 55 5.34 -1.24 8.57
CA ARG A 55 6.23 -1.89 9.55
C ARG A 55 7.68 -1.87 9.06
N ASN A 56 7.92 -2.29 7.82
CA ASN A 56 9.26 -2.36 7.25
C ASN A 56 9.92 -0.98 7.19
N LYS A 57 9.20 0.06 6.79
CA LYS A 57 9.66 1.45 6.82
C LYS A 57 10.02 1.88 8.24
N ARG A 58 9.17 1.58 9.22
CA ARG A 58 9.42 1.92 10.63
C ARG A 58 10.66 1.22 11.18
N ILE A 59 10.86 -0.06 10.85
CA ILE A 59 12.06 -0.83 11.21
C ILE A 59 13.31 -0.17 10.65
N LYS A 60 13.30 0.22 9.36
CA LYS A 60 14.45 0.91 8.75
C LYS A 60 14.77 2.24 9.44
N MET A 61 13.75 3.01 9.81
CA MET A 61 13.94 4.30 10.51
C MET A 61 14.52 4.14 11.92
N LEU A 62 14.17 3.06 12.62
CA LEU A 62 14.60 2.81 14.01
C LEU A 62 15.91 2.01 14.11
N PHE A 63 16.43 1.54 12.97
CA PHE A 63 17.65 0.75 12.95
C PHE A 63 18.88 1.65 13.15
N HIS A 64 19.70 1.32 14.14
CA HIS A 64 20.91 2.09 14.49
C HIS A 64 22.20 1.24 14.43
N GLY A 65 22.22 0.20 13.61
CA GLY A 65 23.43 -0.59 13.31
C GLY A 65 23.57 -1.91 14.07
N GLY A 66 22.87 -2.09 15.19
CA GLY A 66 23.02 -3.29 16.03
C GLY A 66 21.79 -3.78 16.78
N ASN A 67 20.68 -3.04 16.76
CA ASN A 67 19.47 -3.33 17.54
C ASN A 67 18.51 -4.36 16.91
N TYR A 68 19.05 -5.43 16.33
CA TYR A 68 18.24 -6.44 15.65
C TYR A 68 17.26 -7.14 16.60
N GLU A 69 17.71 -7.50 17.80
CA GLU A 69 16.89 -8.20 18.81
C GLU A 69 15.79 -7.29 19.39
N GLU A 70 16.12 -6.03 19.67
CA GLU A 70 15.15 -5.04 20.13
C GLU A 70 14.02 -4.85 19.10
N LEU A 71 14.38 -4.66 17.83
CA LEU A 71 13.41 -4.50 16.74
C LEU A 71 12.57 -5.76 16.53
N ALA A 72 13.18 -6.94 16.64
CA ALA A 72 12.49 -8.22 16.54
C ALA A 72 11.41 -8.35 17.63
N LEU A 73 11.77 -8.07 18.88
CA LEU A 73 10.85 -8.10 20.02
C LEU A 73 9.72 -7.06 19.86
N ARG A 74 10.09 -5.80 19.56
CA ARG A 74 9.16 -4.68 19.44
C ARG A 74 8.08 -4.90 18.37
N PHE A 75 8.45 -5.49 17.24
CA PHE A 75 7.54 -5.72 16.12
C PHE A 75 6.99 -7.15 16.04
N GLY A 76 7.31 -8.01 17.01
CA GLY A 76 6.85 -9.40 17.05
C GLY A 76 7.29 -10.23 15.84
N ILE A 77 8.52 -10.04 15.38
CA ILE A 77 9.09 -10.73 14.21
C ILE A 77 10.45 -11.34 14.51
N THR A 78 10.94 -12.22 13.64
CA THR A 78 12.27 -12.81 13.81
C THR A 78 13.38 -11.81 13.47
N THR A 79 14.54 -11.95 14.14
CA THR A 79 15.76 -11.19 13.82
C THR A 79 16.19 -11.38 12.37
N ARG A 80 15.99 -12.59 11.79
CA ARG A 80 16.20 -12.85 10.37
C ARG A 80 15.35 -11.94 9.48
N LEU A 81 14.06 -11.75 9.82
CA LEU A 81 13.19 -10.85 9.05
C LEU A 81 13.60 -9.39 9.23
N VAL A 82 14.05 -8.96 10.42
CA VAL A 82 14.62 -7.62 10.62
C VAL A 82 15.84 -7.41 9.71
N ARG A 83 16.77 -8.37 9.67
CA ARG A 83 17.95 -8.31 8.79
C ARG A 83 17.56 -8.18 7.31
N ARG A 84 16.62 -9.02 6.84
CA ARG A 84 16.04 -8.93 5.50
C ARG A 84 15.47 -7.56 5.20
N ILE A 85 14.72 -6.98 6.14
CA ILE A 85 14.07 -5.68 5.95
C ILE A 85 15.12 -4.58 5.82
N VAL A 86 16.16 -4.60 6.65
CA VAL A 86 17.19 -3.56 6.68
C VAL A 86 18.11 -3.66 5.46
N HIS A 87 18.57 -4.87 5.11
CA HIS A 87 19.62 -5.08 4.10
C HIS A 87 19.11 -5.51 2.72
N GLY A 88 17.88 -6.03 2.63
CA GLY A 88 17.26 -6.45 1.37
C GLY A 88 17.42 -7.93 1.00
N ASP A 89 17.89 -8.79 1.91
CA ASP A 89 18.21 -10.23 1.69
C ASP A 89 17.04 -11.24 1.86
#